data_AF-A0A418XAG1-F1
#
_entry.id   AF-A0A418XAG1-F1
#
_cell.length_a   1.000
_cell.length_b   1.000
_cell.length_c   1.000
_cell.angle_alpha   90.00
_cell.angle_beta   90.00
_cell.angle_gamma   90.00
#
_symmetry.space_group_name_H-M   'P 1'
#
loop_
_entity.id
_entity.type
_entity.pdbx_description
1 polymer ?
#
loop_
_entity_poly.entity_id
_entity_poly.type
_entity_poly.pdbx_seq_one_letter_code
_entity_poly.pdbx_strand_id
1 'polypeptide(L)'
;MKEKELSQLARIIDKAFRWFPMFREMLRMEKFCAMLGFSKEMTESLLVKKEALKCSGKIYSEQHRRNFDIKDDILRVENDPDDESRLSLTINRKPIADWFREQWHRLRYGT
;
A
#
# COMPACT_ATOMS: atom_id res chain seq x y z
N MET A 1 -28.70 18.41 -11.96
CA MET A 1 -27.66 19.07 -11.12
C MET A 1 -26.58 18.08 -10.72
N LYS A 2 -26.91 16.99 -10.02
CA LYS A 2 -25.94 15.98 -9.54
C LYS A 2 -24.99 15.43 -10.62
N GLU A 3 -25.45 15.12 -11.83
CA GLU A 3 -24.58 14.63 -12.91
C GLU A 3 -23.59 15.68 -13.45
N LYS A 4 -24.00 16.96 -13.47
CA LYS A 4 -23.11 18.07 -13.88
C LYS A 4 -22.02 18.29 -12.83
N GLU A 5 -22.36 18.16 -11.55
CA GLU A 5 -21.40 18.26 -10.45
C GLU A 5 -20.40 17.08 -10.46
N LEU A 6 -20.88 15.85 -10.68
CA LEU A 6 -20.03 14.66 -10.80
C LEU A 6 -19.06 14.75 -11.99
N SER A 7 -19.53 15.20 -13.15
CA SER A 7 -18.66 15.38 -14.32
C SER A 7 -17.64 16.51 -14.13
N GLN A 8 -18.01 17.58 -13.42
CA GLN A 8 -17.06 18.63 -13.04
C GLN A 8 -15.98 18.12 -12.08
N LEU A 9 -16.36 17.33 -11.06
CA LEU A 9 -15.41 16.71 -10.14
C LEU A 9 -14.47 15.74 -10.86
N ALA A 10 -14.99 14.87 -11.72
CA ALA A 10 -14.18 13.95 -12.51
C ALA A 10 -13.12 14.69 -13.33
N ARG A 11 -13.49 15.81 -13.98
CA ARG A 11 -12.55 16.62 -14.75
C ARG A 11 -11.47 17.27 -13.88
N ILE A 12 -11.78 17.66 -12.64
CA ILE A 12 -10.80 18.20 -11.69
C ILE A 12 -9.83 17.10 -11.26
N ILE A 13 -10.34 15.90 -10.95
CA ILE A 13 -9.54 14.74 -10.58
C ILE A 13 -8.59 14.34 -11.72
N ASP A 14 -9.08 14.31 -12.97
CA ASP A 14 -8.25 14.02 -14.14
C ASP A 14 -7.10 15.02 -14.31
N LYS A 15 -7.35 16.30 -14.08
CA LYS A 15 -6.29 17.32 -14.07
C LYS A 15 -5.31 17.09 -12.93
N ALA A 16 -5.81 16.79 -11.73
CA ALA A 16 -4.97 16.50 -10.58
C ALA A 16 -4.04 15.30 -10.85
N PHE A 17 -4.53 14.23 -11.48
CA PHE A 17 -3.70 13.08 -11.86
C PHE A 17 -2.63 13.41 -12.90
N ARG A 18 -2.89 14.36 -13.81
CA ARG A 18 -1.90 14.80 -14.81
C ARG A 18 -0.85 15.73 -14.21
N TRP A 19 -1.24 16.63 -13.31
CA TRP A 19 -0.34 17.63 -12.73
C TRP A 19 0.38 17.16 -11.48
N PHE A 20 -0.21 16.21 -10.75
CA PHE A 20 0.33 15.64 -9.52
C PHE A 20 0.36 14.12 -9.62
N PRO A 21 1.32 13.53 -10.35
CA PRO A 21 1.45 12.07 -10.48
C PRO A 21 1.51 11.35 -9.13
N MET A 22 2.17 11.95 -8.14
CA MET A 22 2.25 11.41 -6.78
C MET A 22 0.88 11.33 -6.08
N PHE A 23 -0.08 12.22 -6.38
CA PHE A 23 -1.43 12.12 -5.84
C PHE A 23 -2.14 10.85 -6.34
N ARG A 24 -1.99 10.54 -7.62
CA ARG A 24 -2.51 9.29 -8.20
C ARG A 24 -1.88 8.06 -7.53
N GLU A 25 -0.58 8.12 -7.28
CA GLU A 25 0.17 7.03 -6.64
C GLU A 25 -0.23 6.85 -5.17
N MET A 26 -0.50 7.94 -4.45
CA MET A 26 -1.01 7.88 -3.08
C MET A 26 -2.38 7.17 -3.02
N LEU A 27 -3.31 7.49 -3.92
CA LEU A 27 -4.61 6.79 -3.98
C LEU A 27 -4.46 5.31 -4.34
N ARG A 28 -3.50 4.97 -5.22
CA ARG A 28 -3.17 3.57 -5.51
C ARG A 28 -2.67 2.85 -4.26
N MET A 29 -1.76 3.48 -3.50
CA MET A 29 -1.20 2.92 -2.28
C MET A 29 -2.25 2.80 -1.17
N GLU A 30 -3.14 3.79 -1.00
CA GLU A 30 -4.26 3.73 -0.05
C GLU A 30 -5.15 2.50 -0.32
N LYS A 31 -5.54 2.30 -1.59
CA LYS A 31 -6.32 1.12 -1.99
C LYS A 31 -5.56 -0.18 -1.71
N PHE A 32 -4.24 -0.18 -1.94
CA PHE A 32 -3.39 -1.33 -1.66
C PHE A 32 -3.34 -1.65 -0.16
N CYS A 33 -3.10 -0.67 0.71
CA CYS A 33 -3.16 -0.82 2.16
C CYS A 33 -4.52 -1.39 2.63
N ALA A 34 -5.63 -0.92 2.06
CA ALA A 34 -6.95 -1.44 2.37
C ALA A 34 -7.11 -2.92 1.99
N MET A 35 -6.58 -3.35 0.84
CA MET A 35 -6.59 -4.76 0.42
C MET A 35 -5.74 -5.66 1.33
N LEU A 36 -4.69 -5.13 1.95
CA LEU A 36 -3.89 -5.85 2.94
C LEU A 36 -4.60 -6.01 4.29
N GLY A 37 -5.70 -5.27 4.51
CA GLY A 37 -6.44 -5.25 5.78
C GLY A 37 -6.00 -4.14 6.74
N PHE A 38 -5.28 -3.12 6.26
CA PHE A 38 -4.88 -2.00 7.13
C PHE A 38 -6.08 -1.10 7.46
N SER A 39 -6.10 -0.58 8.69
CA SER A 39 -7.07 0.44 9.08
C SER A 39 -6.76 1.78 8.40
N LYS A 40 -7.71 2.73 8.47
CA LYS A 40 -7.51 4.08 7.96
C LYS A 40 -6.36 4.78 8.68
N GLU A 41 -6.28 4.60 9.99
CA GLU A 41 -5.26 5.20 10.85
C GLU A 41 -3.86 4.66 10.53
N MET A 42 -3.75 3.35 10.29
CA MET A 42 -2.50 2.74 9.83
C MET A 42 -2.10 3.27 8.45
N THR A 43 -3.06 3.34 7.53
CA THR A 43 -2.82 3.83 6.16
C THR A 43 -2.38 5.29 6.19
N GLU A 44 -3.01 6.15 6.99
CA GLU A 44 -2.63 7.55 7.16
C GLU A 44 -1.22 7.70 7.74
N SER A 45 -0.89 6.92 8.77
CA SER A 45 0.43 6.97 9.39
C SER A 45 1.55 6.54 8.43
N LEU A 46 1.31 5.49 7.63
CA LEU A 46 2.25 5.02 6.62
C LEU A 46 2.36 6.00 5.43
N LEU A 47 1.23 6.44 4.88
CA LEU A 47 1.17 7.11 3.58
C LEU A 47 1.34 8.63 3.69
N VAL A 48 0.69 9.24 4.68
CA VAL A 48 0.64 10.71 4.86
C VAL A 48 1.74 11.16 5.82
N LYS A 49 1.84 10.54 7.00
CA LYS A 49 2.88 10.89 7.99
C LYS A 49 4.26 10.31 7.65
N LYS A 50 4.32 9.35 6.73
CA LYS A 50 5.55 8.64 6.33
C LYS A 50 6.26 7.98 7.52
N GLU A 51 5.48 7.55 8.51
CA GLU A 51 5.97 6.89 9.72
C GLU A 51 6.23 5.41 9.46
N ALA A 52 7.24 4.87 10.14
CA ALA A 52 7.43 3.44 10.23
C ALA A 52 6.51 2.88 11.33
N LEU A 53 5.67 1.90 10.98
CA LEU A 53 4.77 1.26 11.94
C LEU A 53 5.31 -0.11 12.32
N LYS A 54 5.48 -0.34 13.62
CA LYS A 54 5.72 -1.68 14.15
C LYS A 54 4.38 -2.30 14.53
N CYS A 55 4.02 -3.43 13.93
CA CYS A 55 2.76 -4.10 14.27
C CYS A 55 2.82 -5.63 14.17
N SER A 56 1.86 -6.24 14.86
CA SER A 56 1.60 -7.67 14.86
C SER A 56 0.16 -7.91 14.43
N GLY A 57 -0.10 -9.04 13.77
CA GLY A 57 -1.43 -9.34 13.26
C GLY A 57 -1.38 -10.19 11.99
N LYS A 58 -2.39 -10.02 11.13
CA LYS A 58 -2.50 -10.73 9.86
C LYS A 58 -2.67 -9.73 8.73
N ILE A 59 -1.94 -9.95 7.64
CA ILE A 59 -2.07 -9.17 6.42
C ILE A 59 -2.48 -10.08 5.27
N TYR A 60 -3.39 -9.60 4.43
CA TYR A 60 -3.88 -10.38 3.30
C TYR A 60 -2.97 -10.22 2.07
N SER A 61 -2.65 -11.33 1.42
CA SER A 61 -1.92 -11.35 0.15
C SER A 61 -2.87 -11.67 -0.99
N GLU A 62 -3.12 -10.71 -1.88
CA GLU A 62 -3.81 -10.98 -3.15
C GLU A 62 -3.04 -12.01 -4.01
N GLN A 63 -1.71 -11.94 -4.00
CA GLN A 63 -0.84 -12.84 -4.77
C GLN A 63 -1.04 -14.31 -4.41
N HIS A 64 -1.28 -14.61 -3.13
CA HIS A 64 -1.46 -15.98 -2.63
C HIS A 64 -2.89 -16.28 -2.14
N ARG A 65 -3.79 -15.29 -2.27
CA ARG A 65 -5.19 -15.31 -1.80
C ARG A 65 -5.33 -15.79 -0.35
N ARG A 66 -4.46 -15.32 0.54
CA ARG A 66 -4.41 -15.76 1.94
C ARG A 66 -3.81 -14.72 2.87
N ASN A 67 -4.18 -14.81 4.14
CA ASN A 67 -3.54 -14.08 5.23
C ASN A 67 -2.20 -14.69 5.63
N PHE A 68 -1.24 -13.83 5.96
CA PHE A 68 0.04 -14.16 6.56
C PHE A 68 0.20 -13.43 7.89
N ASP A 69 0.79 -14.11 8.87
CA ASP A 69 1.07 -13.51 10.17
C ASP A 69 2.28 -12.57 10.07
N ILE A 70 2.12 -11.37 10.63
CA ILE A 70 3.22 -10.44 10.93
C ILE A 70 3.42 -10.40 12.44
N LYS A 71 4.68 -10.36 12.88
CA LYS A 71 5.06 -10.41 14.29
C LYS A 71 6.12 -9.35 14.56
N ASP A 72 5.68 -8.23 15.10
CA ASP A 72 6.54 -7.10 15.44
C ASP A 72 7.35 -6.59 14.24
N ASP A 73 6.81 -6.80 13.04
CA ASP A 73 7.40 -6.39 11.79
C ASP A 73 7.23 -4.89 11.57
N ILE A 74 8.23 -4.27 10.93
CA ILE A 74 8.24 -2.84 10.64
C ILE A 74 7.74 -2.61 9.22
N LEU A 75 6.60 -1.94 9.10
CA LEU A 75 6.00 -1.49 7.86
C LEU A 75 6.46 -0.06 7.54
N ARG A 76 6.76 0.20 6.27
CA ARG A 76 7.09 1.55 5.79
C ARG A 76 6.60 1.76 4.36
N VAL A 77 6.05 2.93 4.07
CA VAL A 77 5.83 3.39 2.68
C VAL A 77 6.92 4.40 2.32
N GLU A 78 7.67 4.10 1.29
CA GLU A 78 8.75 4.94 0.77
C GLU A 78 8.67 5.06 -0.75
N ASN A 79 9.40 6.02 -1.31
CA ASN A 79 9.53 6.12 -2.77
C ASN A 79 10.27 4.90 -3.28
N ASP A 80 9.84 4.39 -4.44
CA ASP A 80 10.56 3.31 -5.10
C ASP A 80 11.96 3.84 -5.52
N PRO A 81 13.05 3.12 -5.17
CA PRO A 81 14.41 3.57 -5.47
C PRO A 81 14.69 3.63 -6.98
N ASP A 82 13.97 2.84 -7.78
CA ASP A 82 14.13 2.79 -9.24
C ASP A 82 13.17 3.75 -9.96
N ASP A 83 12.11 4.22 -9.28
CA ASP A 83 11.11 5.14 -9.82
C ASP A 83 10.51 6.03 -8.72
N GLU A 84 11.04 7.25 -8.56
CA GLU A 84 10.57 8.20 -7.54
C GLU A 84 9.08 8.59 -7.68
N SER A 85 8.46 8.33 -8.84
CA SER A 85 7.02 8.55 -9.05
C SER A 85 6.14 7.46 -8.42
N ARG A 86 6.74 6.37 -7.94
CA ARG A 86 6.07 5.21 -7.34
C ARG A 86 6.35 5.12 -5.85
N LEU A 87 5.42 4.49 -5.14
CA LEU A 87 5.52 4.18 -3.74
C LEU A 87 5.63 2.67 -3.56
N SER A 88 6.59 2.26 -2.73
CA SER A 88 6.79 0.89 -2.30
C SER A 88 6.40 0.75 -0.83
N LEU A 89 5.63 -0.30 -0.53
CA LEU A 89 5.38 -0.73 0.85
C LEU A 89 6.38 -1.83 1.18
N THR A 90 7.16 -1.63 2.22
CA THR A 90 8.15 -2.59 2.69
C THR A 90 7.81 -3.14 4.07
N ILE A 91 8.18 -4.40 4.30
CA ILE A 91 8.14 -5.08 5.60
C ILE A 91 9.58 -5.42 5.97
N ASN A 92 10.10 -4.87 7.05
CA ASN A 92 11.51 -4.96 7.44
C ASN A 92 12.46 -4.60 6.29
N ARG A 93 12.18 -3.50 5.58
CA ARG A 93 12.92 -3.00 4.40
C ARG A 93 12.92 -3.93 3.19
N LYS A 94 12.02 -4.93 3.17
CA LYS A 94 11.80 -5.82 2.03
C LYS A 94 10.51 -5.44 1.31
N PRO A 95 10.49 -5.31 -0.02
CA PRO A 95 9.25 -5.11 -0.77
C PRO A 95 8.20 -6.15 -0.36
N ILE A 96 6.98 -5.71 -0.09
CA ILE A 96 5.92 -6.58 0.44
C ILE A 96 5.63 -7.80 -0.46
N ALA A 97 5.77 -7.65 -1.78
CA ALA A 97 5.61 -8.75 -2.72
C ALA A 97 6.67 -9.86 -2.49
N ASP A 98 7.92 -9.47 -2.25
CA ASP A 98 9.01 -10.40 -1.97
C ASP A 98 8.83 -11.03 -0.58
N TRP A 99 8.42 -10.23 0.40
CA TRP A 99 8.09 -10.73 1.74
C TRP A 99 6.99 -11.79 1.67
N PHE A 100 5.93 -11.58 0.89
CA PHE A 100 4.88 -12.58 0.68
C PHE A 100 5.39 -13.87 0.03
N ARG A 101 6.24 -13.76 -1.00
CA ARG A 101 6.85 -14.95 -1.62
C ARG A 101 7.64 -15.74 -0.59
N GLU A 102 8.44 -15.08 0.25
CA GLU A 102 9.21 -15.75 1.29
C GLU A 102 8.32 -16.44 2.32
N GLN A 103 7.28 -15.77 2.83
CA GLN A 103 6.36 -16.41 3.77
C GLN A 103 5.64 -17.60 3.13
N TRP A 104 5.29 -17.50 1.84
CA TRP A 104 4.70 -18.61 1.10
C TRP A 104 5.66 -19.79 0.96
N HIS A 105 6.93 -19.53 0.63
CA HIS A 105 7.95 -20.56 0.55
C HIS A 105 8.16 -21.25 1.91
N ARG A 106 8.26 -20.48 3.00
CA ARG A 106 8.37 -21.03 4.37
C ARG A 106 7.17 -21.92 4.71
N LEU A 107 5.96 -21.48 4.37
CA LEU A 107 4.74 -22.24 4.61
C LEU A 107 4.67 -23.55 3.82
N ARG A 108 5.25 -23.59 2.61
CA ARG A 108 5.23 -24.77 1.73
C ARG A 108 6.35 -25.76 2.00
N TYR A 109 7.53 -25.28 2.32
CA TYR A 109 8.75 -26.09 2.34
C TYR A 109 9.38 -26.20 3.72
N GLY A 110 8.83 -25.54 4.74
CA GLY A 110 9.16 -25.74 6.16
C GLY A 110 10.67 -25.90 6.42
N THR A 111 11.41 -24.79 6.43
CA THR A 111 12.72 -24.78 7.09
C THR A 111 12.55 -24.69 8.59
#